data_AF-A0A374P9B1-F1
#
_entry.id   AF-A0A374P9B1-F1
#
_cell.length_a   1.000
_cell.length_b   1.000
_cell.length_c   1.000
_cell.angle_alpha   90.00
_cell.angle_beta   90.00
_cell.angle_gamma   90.00
#
_symmetry.space_group_name_H-M   'P 1'
#
loop_
_entity.id
_entity.type
_entity.pdbx_description
1 polymer ?
#
loop_
_entity_poly.entity_id
_entity_poly.type
_entity_poly.pdbx_seq_one_letter_code
_entity_poly.pdbx_strand_id
1 'polypeptide(L)'
;MAQSLTSFQTTFMDILDEMDECSWLFSKNPLSDFSRKSKLGFKKTLSIILSLGSKSIPNELLDYFQCAQDIPSASAFVQSRNKLLPETLEFLFHEFNSRCNPCLSYKGFRLLAIDG
;
A
#
# COMPACT_ATOMS: atom_id res chain seq x y z
N MET A 1 21.51 -5.71 10.85
CA MET A 1 20.80 -4.47 10.44
C MET A 1 20.30 -4.55 8.99
N ALA A 2 21.11 -4.99 8.01
CA ALA A 2 20.63 -5.18 6.63
C ALA A 2 19.56 -6.29 6.47
N GLN A 3 19.70 -7.42 7.18
CA GLN A 3 18.76 -8.55 7.09
C GLN A 3 17.34 -8.24 7.61
N SER A 4 17.21 -7.34 8.59
CA SER A 4 15.90 -6.97 9.14
C SER A 4 15.15 -6.00 8.21
N LEU A 5 15.85 -5.10 7.54
CA LEU A 5 15.22 -4.18 6.58
C LEU A 5 14.65 -4.95 5.38
N THR A 6 15.40 -5.95 4.89
CA THR A 6 14.92 -6.84 3.83
C THR A 6 13.71 -7.66 4.27
N SER A 7 13.65 -8.13 5.53
CA SER A 7 12.50 -8.90 6.00
C SER A 7 11.23 -8.06 6.07
N PHE A 8 11.29 -6.81 6.57
CA PHE A 8 10.13 -5.93 6.60
C PHE A 8 9.61 -5.60 5.20
N GLN A 9 10.52 -5.30 4.27
CA GLN A 9 10.15 -5.02 2.88
C GLN A 9 9.52 -6.23 2.19
N THR A 10 10.07 -7.43 2.40
CA THR A 10 9.50 -8.67 1.88
C THR A 10 8.12 -8.91 2.47
N THR A 11 7.96 -8.86 3.80
CA THR A 11 6.65 -9.03 4.45
C THR A 11 5.61 -8.06 3.93
N PHE A 12 5.99 -6.79 3.74
CA PHE A 12 5.09 -5.79 3.19
C PHE A 12 4.68 -6.11 1.75
N MET A 13 5.62 -6.51 0.90
CA MET A 13 5.33 -6.88 -0.48
C MET A 13 4.44 -8.13 -0.56
N ASP A 14 4.69 -9.13 0.28
CA ASP A 14 3.89 -10.35 0.34
C ASP A 14 2.43 -10.04 0.72
N ILE A 15 2.21 -9.19 1.74
CA ILE A 15 0.85 -8.76 2.12
C ILE A 15 0.18 -8.01 0.97
N LEU A 16 0.90 -7.11 0.29
CA LEU A 16 0.35 -6.38 -0.85
C LEU A 16 -0.02 -7.31 -2.01
N ASP A 17 0.78 -8.35 -2.28
CA ASP A 17 0.47 -9.37 -3.30
C ASP A 17 -0.79 -10.15 -2.91
N GLU A 18 -0.88 -10.65 -1.67
CA GLU A 18 -2.08 -11.35 -1.17
C GLU A 18 -3.34 -10.47 -1.21
N MET A 19 -3.22 -9.19 -0.87
CA MET A 19 -4.35 -8.26 -0.95
C MET A 19 -4.74 -7.94 -2.41
N ASP A 20 -3.80 -7.92 -3.37
CA ASP A 20 -4.08 -7.76 -4.80
C ASP A 20 -4.83 -8.99 -5.34
N GLU A 21 -4.36 -10.17 -4.91
CA GLU A 21 -5.01 -11.49 -4.84
C GLU A 21 -6.53 -11.44 -4.81
N CYS A 22 -6.99 -10.74 -3.77
CA CYS A 22 -8.37 -10.66 -3.34
C CYS A 22 -8.87 -9.21 -3.28
N SER A 23 -8.40 -8.36 -4.20
CA SER A 23 -8.68 -6.91 -4.23
C SER A 23 -10.17 -6.55 -4.18
N TRP A 24 -11.07 -7.44 -4.62
CA TRP A 24 -12.51 -7.27 -4.51
C TRP A 24 -13.01 -7.14 -3.06
N LEU A 25 -12.30 -7.72 -2.07
CA LEU A 25 -12.60 -7.58 -0.64
C LEU A 25 -12.33 -6.17 -0.10
N PHE A 26 -11.45 -5.44 -0.78
CA PHE A 26 -10.93 -4.13 -0.38
C PHE A 26 -11.43 -2.99 -1.27
N SER A 27 -12.44 -3.29 -2.10
CA SER A 27 -12.95 -2.42 -3.14
C SER A 27 -14.39 -2.00 -2.87
N LYS A 28 -14.73 -0.74 -3.12
CA LYS A 28 -16.11 -0.23 -3.00
C LYS A 28 -17.09 -0.92 -3.94
N ASN A 29 -16.65 -1.26 -5.15
CA ASN A 29 -17.44 -2.03 -6.11
C ASN A 29 -16.72 -3.35 -6.45
N PRO A 30 -16.93 -4.43 -5.67
CA PRO A 30 -16.18 -5.69 -5.79
C PRO A 30 -16.18 -6.34 -7.17
N LEU A 31 -17.23 -6.10 -7.98
CA LEU A 31 -17.37 -6.70 -9.31
C LEU A 31 -16.60 -5.95 -10.41
N SER A 32 -16.23 -4.69 -10.19
CA SER A 32 -15.72 -3.81 -11.24
C SER A 32 -14.43 -3.07 -10.90
N ASP A 33 -14.25 -2.71 -9.63
CA ASP A 33 -13.07 -1.99 -9.20
C ASP A 33 -11.87 -2.94 -9.15
N PHE A 34 -10.76 -2.48 -9.72
CA PHE A 34 -9.49 -3.22 -9.85
C PHE A 34 -9.53 -4.58 -10.57
N SER A 35 -10.68 -5.00 -11.09
CA SER A 35 -10.82 -6.27 -11.84
C SER A 35 -10.10 -6.29 -13.19
N ARG A 36 -9.74 -5.12 -13.73
CA ARG A 36 -8.99 -4.97 -14.99
C ARG A 36 -7.57 -4.52 -14.76
N LYS A 37 -6.65 -5.06 -15.56
CA LYS A 37 -5.24 -4.66 -15.58
C LYS A 37 -5.13 -3.18 -15.96
N SER A 38 -4.63 -2.37 -15.04
CA SER A 38 -4.43 -0.93 -15.25
C SER A 38 -3.09 -0.47 -14.65
N LYS A 39 -2.63 0.71 -15.05
CA LYS A 39 -1.41 1.31 -14.47
C LYS A 39 -1.56 1.68 -13.01
N LEU A 40 -2.79 1.92 -12.57
CA LEU A 40 -3.19 2.19 -11.20
C LEU A 40 -4.04 1.04 -10.68
N GLY A 41 -3.53 -0.19 -10.83
CA GLY A 41 -4.09 -1.39 -10.22
C GLY A 41 -4.10 -1.28 -8.69
N PHE A 42 -4.69 -2.27 -8.02
CA PHE A 42 -4.89 -2.22 -6.58
C PHE A 42 -3.56 -2.10 -5.82
N LYS A 43 -2.63 -3.06 -6.02
CA LYS A 43 -1.29 -3.02 -5.43
C LYS A 43 -0.57 -1.69 -5.69
N LYS A 44 -0.53 -1.24 -6.94
CA LYS A 44 0.15 0.02 -7.31
C LYS A 44 -0.48 1.24 -6.65
N THR A 45 -1.80 1.29 -6.55
CA THR A 45 -2.50 2.39 -5.88
C THR A 45 -2.09 2.46 -4.40
N LEU A 46 -2.06 1.32 -3.70
CA LEU A 46 -1.59 1.25 -2.31
C LEU A 46 -0.11 1.61 -2.17
N SER A 47 0.76 1.06 -3.03
CA SER A 47 2.19 1.38 -3.03
C SER A 47 2.44 2.88 -3.20
N ILE A 48 1.71 3.54 -4.10
CA ILE A 48 1.82 5.00 -4.30
C ILE A 48 1.37 5.73 -3.04
N ILE A 49 0.20 5.40 -2.47
CA ILE A 49 -0.31 6.04 -1.24
C ILE A 49 0.73 6.01 -0.12
N LEU A 50 1.41 4.88 0.05
CA LEU A 50 2.38 4.66 1.13
C LEU A 50 3.76 5.23 0.83
N SER A 51 4.01 5.60 -0.43
CA SER A 51 5.24 6.25 -0.87
C SER A 51 5.09 7.78 -0.99
N LEU A 52 3.88 8.33 -0.80
CA LEU A 52 3.65 9.77 -0.84
C LEU A 52 4.49 10.47 0.23
N GLY A 53 5.29 11.43 -0.18
CA GLY A 53 6.03 12.33 0.70
C GLY A 53 5.36 13.71 0.77
N SER A 54 6.19 14.75 0.69
CA SER A 54 5.77 16.14 0.83
C SER A 54 5.56 16.86 -0.51
N LYS A 55 5.57 16.16 -1.65
CA LYS A 55 5.39 16.79 -2.98
C LYS A 55 3.92 16.80 -3.40
N SER A 56 3.63 17.54 -4.47
CA SER A 56 2.31 17.48 -5.11
C SER A 56 2.09 16.10 -5.75
N ILE A 57 0.84 15.62 -5.81
CA ILE A 57 0.49 14.34 -6.43
C ILE A 57 1.09 14.16 -7.83
N PRO A 58 1.07 15.14 -8.75
CA PRO A 58 1.74 15.00 -10.05
C PRO A 58 3.24 14.69 -9.94
N ASN A 59 3.94 15.35 -9.02
CA ASN A 59 5.38 15.15 -8.83
C ASN A 59 5.68 13.80 -8.18
N GLU A 60 4.87 13.38 -7.20
CA GLU A 60 4.97 12.03 -6.61
C GLU A 60 4.75 10.93 -7.68
N LEU A 61 3.80 11.13 -8.60
CA LEU A 61 3.59 10.21 -9.71
C LEU A 61 4.76 10.21 -10.70
N LEU A 62 5.35 11.38 -10.99
CA LEU A 62 6.55 11.47 -11.83
C LEU A 62 7.71 10.66 -11.23
N ASP A 63 7.94 10.80 -9.92
CA ASP A 63 9.00 10.08 -9.21
C ASP A 63 8.71 8.57 -9.20
N TYR A 64 7.50 8.16 -8.82
CA TYR A 64 7.11 6.74 -8.75
C TYR A 64 7.24 6.03 -10.10
N PHE A 65 6.83 6.68 -11.19
CA PHE A 65 6.89 6.14 -12.54
C PHE A 65 8.21 6.46 -13.28
N GLN A 66 9.19 7.04 -12.60
CA GLN A 66 10.52 7.36 -13.16
C GLN A 66 10.45 8.14 -14.48
N CYS A 67 9.56 9.13 -14.56
CA CYS A 67 9.36 9.96 -15.76
C CYS A 67 9.06 9.17 -17.04
N ALA A 68 8.41 7.99 -16.95
CA ALA A 68 7.95 7.24 -18.10
C ALA A 68 7.05 8.09 -19.03
N GLN A 69 6.99 7.75 -20.32
CA GLN A 69 6.25 8.54 -21.31
C GLN A 69 4.73 8.56 -21.07
N ASP A 70 4.18 7.54 -20.42
CA ASP A 70 2.75 7.33 -20.30
C ASP A 70 2.39 7.16 -18.80
N ILE A 71 2.43 8.29 -18.08
CA ILE A 71 2.16 8.39 -16.64
C ILE A 71 0.67 8.72 -16.43
N PRO A 72 -0.02 8.04 -15.49
CA PRO A 72 -1.39 8.40 -15.15
C PRO A 72 -1.49 9.82 -14.57
N SER A 73 -2.58 10.52 -14.87
CA SER A 73 -2.83 11.83 -14.29
C SER A 73 -3.10 11.76 -12.78
N ALA A 74 -2.91 12.89 -12.08
CA ALA A 74 -3.29 13.01 -10.68
C ALA A 74 -4.78 12.72 -10.45
N SER A 75 -5.66 13.12 -11.38
CA SER A 75 -7.10 12.80 -11.30
C SER A 75 -7.37 11.31 -11.44
N ALA A 76 -6.66 10.62 -12.34
CA ALA A 76 -6.77 9.17 -12.48
C ALA A 76 -6.32 8.47 -11.19
N PHE A 77 -5.24 8.95 -10.55
CA PHE A 77 -4.82 8.44 -9.24
C PHE A 77 -5.87 8.66 -8.16
N VAL A 78 -6.44 9.87 -8.04
CA VAL A 78 -7.51 10.16 -7.08
C VAL A 78 -8.72 9.26 -7.32
N GLN A 79 -9.11 9.04 -8.57
CA GLN A 79 -10.19 8.13 -8.93
C GLN A 79 -9.88 6.68 -8.54
N SER A 80 -8.67 6.17 -8.81
CA SER A 80 -8.26 4.83 -8.35
C SER A 80 -8.24 4.71 -6.84
N ARG A 81 -7.67 5.70 -6.11
CA ARG A 81 -7.70 5.74 -4.64
C ARG A 81 -9.12 5.69 -4.12
N ASN A 82 -10.05 6.42 -4.74
CA ASN A 82 -11.44 6.49 -4.30
C ASN A 82 -12.20 5.16 -4.43
N LYS A 83 -11.66 4.16 -5.15
CA LYS A 83 -12.22 2.80 -5.24
C LYS A 83 -11.91 1.94 -4.02
N LEU A 84 -10.91 2.29 -3.23
CA LEU A 84 -10.57 1.55 -2.01
C LEU A 84 -11.64 1.74 -0.94
N LEU A 85 -11.90 0.69 -0.17
CA LEU A 85 -12.66 0.79 1.07
C LEU A 85 -11.87 1.57 2.13
N PRO A 86 -12.55 2.30 3.05
CA PRO A 86 -11.89 2.95 4.19
C PRO A 86 -11.03 1.99 5.02
N GLU A 87 -11.47 0.74 5.16
CA GLU A 87 -10.86 -0.30 5.99
C GLU A 87 -9.60 -0.91 5.35
N THR A 88 -9.32 -0.62 4.07
CA THR A 88 -8.19 -1.25 3.35
C THR A 88 -6.83 -0.94 3.99
N LEU A 89 -6.61 0.32 4.39
CA LEU A 89 -5.35 0.71 5.04
C LEU A 89 -5.27 0.20 6.48
N GLU A 90 -6.41 0.11 7.17
CA GLU A 90 -6.50 -0.46 8.51
C GLU A 90 -6.13 -1.95 8.50
N PHE A 91 -6.69 -2.72 7.57
CA PHE A 91 -6.34 -4.12 7.38
C PHE A 91 -4.84 -4.28 7.11
N LEU A 92 -4.30 -3.53 6.14
CA LEU A 92 -2.88 -3.57 5.81
C LEU A 92 -1.99 -3.27 7.02
N PHE A 93 -2.36 -2.25 7.82
CA PHE A 93 -1.65 -1.89 9.03
C PHE A 93 -1.65 -3.04 10.05
N HIS A 94 -2.81 -3.63 10.33
CA HIS A 94 -2.91 -4.72 11.29
C HIS A 94 -2.19 -5.98 10.83
N GLU A 95 -2.31 -6.33 9.55
CA GLU A 95 -1.68 -7.51 8.97
C GLU A 95 -0.15 -7.36 8.91
N PHE A 96 0.35 -6.17 8.56
CA PHE A 96 1.78 -5.91 8.62
C PHE A 96 2.32 -6.04 10.05
N ASN A 97 1.67 -5.40 11.03
CA ASN A 97 2.09 -5.49 12.42
C ASN A 97 1.98 -6.90 13.01
N SER A 98 1.01 -7.70 12.57
CA SER A 98 0.84 -9.09 13.02
C SER A 98 2.02 -9.96 12.57
N ARG A 99 2.44 -9.83 11.30
CA ARG A 99 3.56 -10.60 10.73
C ARG A 99 4.92 -10.12 11.20
N CYS A 100 5.07 -8.81 11.39
CA CYS A 100 6.34 -8.20 11.75
C CYS A 100 6.66 -8.28 13.24
N ASN A 101 5.69 -8.55 14.10
CA ASN A 101 5.91 -8.54 15.54
C ASN A 101 5.01 -9.54 16.29
N PRO A 102 5.22 -10.86 16.12
CA PRO A 102 4.37 -11.84 16.78
C PRO A 102 4.61 -12.00 18.29
N CYS A 103 5.74 -11.55 18.87
CA CYS A 103 6.08 -11.94 20.27
C CYS A 103 6.92 -10.96 21.14
N LEU A 104 7.24 -9.72 20.72
CA LEU A 104 8.01 -8.80 21.58
C LEU A 104 7.08 -7.91 22.40
N SER A 105 6.73 -8.37 23.61
CA SER A 105 6.15 -7.49 24.63
C SER A 105 7.28 -6.83 25.45
N TYR A 106 7.20 -5.51 25.61
CA TYR A 106 8.04 -4.78 26.56
C TYR A 106 7.20 -4.45 27.78
N LYS A 107 7.50 -5.09 28.91
CA LYS A 107 6.73 -4.94 30.16
C LYS A 107 5.22 -5.21 29.99
N GLY A 108 4.86 -6.18 29.14
CA GLY A 108 3.46 -6.51 28.84
C GLY A 108 2.80 -5.61 27.79
N PHE A 109 3.47 -4.58 27.28
CA PHE A 109 2.97 -3.73 26.20
C PHE A 109 3.51 -4.17 24.84
N ARG A 110 2.68 -4.08 23.80
CA ARG A 110 3.11 -4.27 22.42
C ARG A 110 3.84 -3.03 21.95
N LEU A 111 5.13 -3.15 21.60
CA LEU A 111 5.89 -2.05 21.02
C LEU A 111 5.50 -1.91 19.54
N LEU A 112 4.97 -0.76 19.17
CA LEU A 112 4.79 -0.31 17.80
C LEU A 112 5.81 0.80 17.58
N ALA A 113 6.78 0.59 16.68
CA ALA A 113 7.68 1.67 16.29
C ALA A 113 6.87 2.68 15.45
N ILE A 114 6.82 3.92 15.90
CA ILE A 114 6.25 5.04 15.17
C ILE A 114 7.38 6.08 15.05
N ASP A 115 8.12 6.03 13.95
CA ASP A 115 8.93 7.16 13.50
C ASP A 115 8.11 7.83 12.39
N GLY A 116 7.79 9.10 12.59
CA GLY A 116 6.89 9.90 11.74
C GLY A 116 7.67 10.75 10.76
#